data_AF-A0A1Q8CTH5-F1
#
_entry.id   AF-A0A1Q8CTH5-F1
#
_cell.length_a   1.000
_cell.length_b   1.000
_cell.length_c   1.000
_cell.angle_alpha   90.00
_cell.angle_beta   90.00
_cell.angle_gamma   90.00
#
_symmetry.space_group_name_H-M   'P 1'
#
loop_
_entity.id
_entity.type
_entity.pdbx_description
1 polymer ?
#
loop_
_entity_poly.entity_id
_entity_poly.type
_entity_poly.pdbx_seq_one_letter_code
_entity_poly.pdbx_strand_id
1 'polypeptide(L)'
;MPKAQSPHEVAATVPPDRLVVALVRNLAEATGGRVTYRVPVEPTGVLAPIATWPRQAAGPLTGETAREPVAGGGVIQVASPRRWSGREQAMLRETAGWLGMAARLDQLEADRHHAAVRARDLRAEVIAARERSAHVRTLERRRLVRSITTTTLRDLDDVRQGLRRLEGAVTEDPASLASEFAMSELATVRSAMDELLDEFRVVVRGVYPAMLPDRGPGAALEELAATLPRPVRFTGGLGRRVDWQIESGFYHAVAAVLTVLCGSAAAAVPRSAVDVAFSRDDALRARVSAPVGGLSAAELRGALGHDAERLAVLGGSMTSAVIDGVAVVDAAVAERINPSVRDPVPSRSARSDLHDQVLALVRKGQQAVGEGPARRGWDVIAERLTTPARLAVVRDPAHAGPARPVRSGVVLVDVVGPADEALARELLADGGPRGSIDGVLCLVQPTAAFRAALRSAPQRVVLSETASEEELARVLAVRGPVIAARRALVSARELASVLPADDPLLWEIDRITAAGHEIAELDLLDDLEHGDNRLLRGAGWGAVADAARLLGAHGADPRSRLGLPTDTTDDALQEAARRAVCRWRAYAGRPGTGGRDRLACEVLARTAEGMISEARIR
;
A
#
# COMPACT_ATOMS: atom_id res chain seq x y z
N MET A 1 -55.91 -3.43 -40.64
CA MET A 1 -55.11 -4.01 -39.52
C MET A 1 -53.78 -3.28 -39.50
N PRO A 2 -53.26 -2.85 -38.34
CA PRO A 2 -51.91 -2.29 -38.27
C PRO A 2 -50.91 -3.31 -38.81
N LYS A 3 -49.92 -2.83 -39.57
CA LYS A 3 -48.91 -3.67 -40.23
C LYS A 3 -47.95 -4.17 -39.14
N ALA A 4 -47.93 -5.46 -38.87
CA ALA A 4 -46.98 -6.06 -37.94
C ALA A 4 -45.54 -5.69 -38.33
N GLN A 5 -44.80 -5.15 -37.37
CA GLN A 5 -43.41 -4.70 -37.54
C GLN A 5 -42.45 -5.86 -37.28
N SER A 6 -41.20 -5.74 -37.75
CA SER A 6 -40.19 -6.72 -37.35
C SER A 6 -39.86 -6.58 -35.85
N PRO A 7 -39.52 -7.66 -35.14
CA PRO A 7 -39.14 -7.60 -33.72
C PRO A 7 -37.98 -6.63 -33.42
N HIS A 8 -37.00 -6.50 -34.33
CA HIS A 8 -35.90 -5.55 -34.17
C HIS A 8 -36.34 -4.08 -34.33
N GLU A 9 -37.33 -3.77 -35.19
CA GLU A 9 -37.91 -2.42 -35.30
C GLU A 9 -38.64 -2.03 -34.01
N VAL A 10 -39.34 -2.98 -33.39
CA VAL A 10 -39.98 -2.78 -32.08
C VAL A 10 -38.92 -2.55 -31.00
N ALA A 11 -37.84 -3.34 -30.99
CA ALA A 11 -36.75 -3.19 -30.04
C ALA A 11 -35.99 -1.86 -30.18
N ALA A 12 -35.90 -1.31 -31.39
CA ALA A 12 -35.26 -0.02 -31.64
C ALA A 12 -36.10 1.20 -31.22
N THR A 13 -37.42 1.05 -31.14
CA THR A 13 -38.36 2.17 -30.94
C THR A 13 -39.02 2.19 -29.56
N VAL A 14 -38.93 1.09 -28.81
CA VAL A 14 -39.58 0.92 -27.50
C VAL A 14 -38.52 0.92 -26.40
N PRO A 15 -38.73 1.65 -25.29
CA PRO A 15 -37.80 1.64 -24.17
C PRO A 15 -37.74 0.25 -23.49
N PRO A 16 -36.60 -0.12 -22.87
CA PRO A 16 -36.36 -1.48 -22.35
C PRO A 16 -37.44 -1.98 -21.37
N ASP A 17 -37.96 -1.09 -20.52
CA ASP A 17 -39.01 -1.37 -19.52
C ASP A 17 -40.34 -1.80 -20.13
N ARG A 18 -40.60 -1.43 -21.39
CA ARG A 18 -41.83 -1.75 -22.13
C ARG A 18 -41.63 -2.77 -23.25
N LEU A 19 -40.38 -3.17 -23.48
CA LEU A 19 -39.99 -4.00 -24.62
C LEU A 19 -40.72 -5.35 -24.63
N VAL A 20 -40.78 -6.03 -23.47
CA VAL A 20 -41.44 -7.33 -23.33
C VAL A 20 -42.92 -7.27 -23.73
N VAL A 21 -43.64 -6.25 -23.26
CA VAL A 21 -45.07 -6.07 -23.56
C VAL A 21 -45.27 -5.71 -25.04
N ALA A 22 -44.40 -4.88 -25.60
CA ALA A 22 -44.48 -4.47 -27.01
C ALA A 22 -44.20 -5.63 -27.96
N LEU A 23 -43.20 -6.47 -27.67
CA LEU A 23 -42.88 -7.68 -28.44
C LEU A 23 -44.01 -8.71 -28.41
N VAL A 24 -44.58 -8.98 -27.23
CA VAL A 24 -45.73 -9.87 -27.07
C VAL A 24 -46.95 -9.35 -27.83
N ARG A 25 -47.19 -8.04 -27.78
CA ARG A 25 -48.29 -7.40 -28.53
C ARG A 25 -48.08 -7.47 -30.04
N ASN A 26 -46.89 -7.15 -30.53
CA ASN A 26 -46.57 -7.18 -31.97
C ASN A 26 -46.75 -8.60 -32.55
N LEU A 27 -46.31 -9.63 -31.81
CA LEU A 27 -46.51 -11.02 -32.21
C LEU A 27 -48.00 -11.43 -32.19
N ALA A 28 -48.78 -10.96 -31.22
CA ALA A 28 -50.20 -11.24 -31.14
C ALA A 28 -51.00 -10.58 -32.29
N GLU A 29 -50.66 -9.32 -32.63
CA GLU A 29 -51.27 -8.60 -33.75
C GLU A 29 -50.94 -9.25 -35.10
N ALA A 30 -49.72 -9.79 -35.27
CA ALA A 30 -49.31 -10.47 -36.50
C ALA A 30 -49.95 -11.84 -36.69
N THR A 31 -50.08 -12.62 -35.61
CA THR A 31 -50.61 -13.98 -35.64
C THR A 31 -52.15 -14.03 -35.53
N GLY A 32 -52.78 -12.89 -35.26
CA GLY A 32 -54.22 -12.79 -34.96
C GLY A 32 -54.66 -13.65 -33.77
N GLY A 33 -53.71 -13.99 -32.89
CA GLY A 33 -53.89 -14.94 -31.80
C GLY A 33 -53.51 -14.36 -30.43
N ARG A 34 -53.64 -15.18 -29.40
CA ARG A 34 -53.22 -14.84 -28.03
C ARG A 34 -51.78 -15.26 -27.81
N VAL A 35 -50.93 -14.32 -27.42
CA VAL A 35 -49.51 -14.56 -27.07
C VAL A 35 -49.33 -14.40 -25.58
N THR A 36 -48.60 -15.32 -24.95
CA THR A 36 -48.22 -15.27 -23.54
C THR A 36 -46.75 -15.59 -23.38
N TYR A 37 -45.97 -14.69 -22.76
CA TYR A 37 -44.62 -14.98 -22.30
C TYR A 37 -44.66 -15.38 -20.82
N ARG A 38 -44.11 -16.55 -20.48
CA ARG A 38 -44.09 -17.09 -19.12
C ARG A 38 -42.68 -17.41 -18.68
N VAL A 39 -42.35 -17.15 -17.41
CA VAL A 39 -41.04 -17.44 -16.83
C VAL A 39 -41.22 -18.30 -15.57
N PRO A 40 -40.30 -19.24 -15.28
CA PRO A 40 -40.36 -20.04 -14.06
C PRO A 40 -40.17 -19.17 -12.83
N VAL A 41 -41.01 -19.37 -11.81
CA VAL A 41 -40.88 -18.71 -10.50
C VAL A 41 -40.16 -19.63 -9.53
N GLU A 42 -39.00 -19.21 -9.05
CA GLU A 42 -38.26 -19.95 -8.01
C GLU A 42 -38.92 -19.82 -6.64
N PRO A 43 -38.89 -20.88 -5.79
CA PRO A 43 -38.32 -22.21 -6.04
C PRO A 43 -39.30 -23.19 -6.71
N THR A 44 -40.55 -22.79 -6.91
CA THR A 44 -41.64 -23.68 -7.35
C THR A 44 -41.53 -24.21 -8.78
N GLY A 45 -40.75 -23.55 -9.65
CA GLY A 45 -40.61 -23.90 -11.07
C GLY A 45 -41.87 -23.69 -11.91
N VAL A 46 -42.96 -23.19 -11.31
CA VAL A 46 -44.22 -22.92 -12.00
C VAL A 46 -44.03 -21.74 -12.94
N LEU A 47 -44.41 -21.92 -14.22
CA LEU A 47 -44.35 -20.87 -15.23
C LEU A 47 -45.43 -19.82 -14.93
N ALA A 48 -45.04 -18.62 -14.48
CA ALA A 48 -45.94 -17.48 -14.31
C ALA A 48 -45.95 -16.59 -15.56
N PRO A 49 -47.10 -16.03 -15.96
CA PRO A 49 -47.15 -15.12 -17.11
C PRO A 49 -46.52 -13.77 -16.73
N ILE A 50 -45.50 -13.36 -17.48
CA ILE A 50 -44.90 -12.02 -17.40
C ILE A 50 -45.69 -11.03 -18.27
N ALA A 51 -46.10 -11.47 -19.46
CA ALA A 51 -46.87 -10.64 -20.37
C ALA A 51 -47.85 -11.47 -21.21
N THR A 52 -49.07 -10.96 -21.38
CA THR A 52 -50.14 -11.59 -22.18
C THR A 52 -50.84 -10.56 -23.05
N TRP A 53 -51.08 -10.89 -24.31
CA TRP A 53 -51.89 -10.08 -25.22
C TRP A 53 -52.84 -10.95 -26.06
N PRO A 54 -54.13 -10.59 -26.21
CA PRO A 54 -54.83 -9.47 -25.57
C PRO A 54 -54.94 -9.62 -24.04
N ARG A 55 -54.84 -8.52 -23.28
CA ARG A 55 -54.81 -8.54 -21.80
C ARG A 55 -56.07 -9.11 -21.13
N GLN A 56 -57.22 -9.11 -21.82
CA GLN A 56 -58.53 -9.47 -21.26
C GLN A 56 -58.94 -10.94 -21.54
N ALA A 57 -58.09 -11.74 -22.19
CA ALA A 57 -58.44 -13.11 -22.54
C ALA A 57 -58.23 -14.06 -21.34
N ALA A 58 -59.28 -14.27 -20.53
CA ALA A 58 -59.30 -15.24 -19.44
C ALA A 58 -59.68 -16.65 -19.94
N GLY A 59 -58.88 -17.67 -19.59
CA GLY A 59 -59.13 -19.08 -19.92
C GLY A 59 -57.88 -19.83 -20.43
N PRO A 60 -57.85 -21.19 -20.36
CA PRO A 60 -56.73 -21.99 -20.87
C PRO A 60 -56.47 -21.74 -22.36
N LEU A 61 -55.23 -21.94 -22.82
CA LEU A 61 -54.85 -21.82 -24.24
C LEU A 61 -55.48 -22.96 -25.04
N THR A 62 -56.75 -22.82 -25.43
CA THR A 62 -57.40 -23.74 -26.38
C THR A 62 -56.91 -23.43 -27.79
N GLY A 63 -56.25 -24.40 -28.45
CA GLY A 63 -55.70 -24.21 -29.80
C GLY A 63 -54.29 -23.60 -29.82
N GLU A 64 -53.38 -24.04 -28.94
CA GLU A 64 -51.96 -23.70 -29.00
C GLU A 64 -51.39 -24.14 -30.36
N THR A 65 -50.83 -23.18 -31.11
CA THR A 65 -50.29 -23.41 -32.46
C THR A 65 -48.78 -23.42 -32.48
N ALA A 66 -48.12 -22.78 -31.51
CA ALA A 66 -46.66 -22.76 -31.40
C ALA A 66 -46.18 -22.41 -29.99
N ARG A 67 -45.00 -22.94 -29.65
CA ARG A 67 -44.29 -22.69 -28.40
C ARG A 67 -42.81 -22.57 -28.70
N GLU A 68 -42.17 -21.50 -28.22
CA GLU A 68 -40.75 -21.24 -28.46
C GLU A 68 -40.03 -20.92 -27.13
N PRO A 69 -38.93 -21.62 -26.80
CA PRO A 69 -38.15 -21.33 -25.60
C PRO A 69 -37.47 -19.96 -25.72
N VAL A 70 -37.37 -19.25 -24.59
CA VAL A 70 -36.66 -17.96 -24.53
C VAL A 70 -35.31 -18.18 -23.84
N ALA A 71 -34.23 -17.85 -24.54
CA ALA A 71 -32.88 -17.98 -24.00
C ALA A 71 -32.71 -17.08 -22.76
N GLY A 72 -32.22 -17.64 -21.65
CA GLY A 72 -32.11 -16.89 -20.38
C GLY A 72 -33.35 -16.95 -19.49
N GLY A 73 -34.46 -17.57 -19.94
CA GLY A 73 -35.56 -17.94 -19.06
C GLY A 73 -36.94 -17.91 -19.72
N GLY A 74 -37.73 -18.95 -19.43
CA GLY A 74 -39.15 -18.99 -19.79
C GLY A 74 -39.46 -19.48 -21.20
N VAL A 75 -40.70 -19.24 -21.60
CA VAL A 75 -41.27 -19.73 -22.85
C VAL A 75 -42.33 -18.77 -23.36
N ILE A 76 -42.33 -18.52 -24.67
CA ILE A 76 -43.40 -17.79 -25.33
C ILE A 76 -44.36 -18.79 -25.98
N GLN A 77 -45.65 -18.62 -25.72
CA GLN A 77 -46.72 -19.49 -26.21
C GLN A 77 -47.71 -18.68 -27.03
N VAL A 78 -48.16 -19.24 -28.14
CA VAL A 78 -49.16 -18.61 -29.00
C VAL A 78 -50.31 -19.55 -29.31
N ALA A 79 -51.53 -19.09 -29.03
CA ALA A 79 -52.76 -19.75 -29.44
C ALA A 79 -53.44 -18.94 -30.54
N SER A 80 -53.52 -19.51 -31.74
CA SER A 80 -54.16 -18.88 -32.90
C SER A 80 -55.11 -19.87 -33.57
N PRO A 81 -56.29 -19.44 -34.06
CA PRO A 81 -57.22 -20.33 -34.75
C PRO A 81 -56.79 -20.68 -36.18
N ARG A 82 -55.65 -20.16 -36.68
CA ARG A 82 -55.19 -20.31 -38.07
C ARG A 82 -53.82 -21.01 -38.15
N ARG A 83 -53.58 -21.73 -39.25
CA ARG A 83 -52.25 -22.29 -39.57
C ARG A 83 -51.28 -21.19 -40.01
N TRP A 84 -50.03 -21.34 -39.58
CA TRP A 84 -48.99 -20.34 -39.79
C TRP A 84 -48.11 -20.65 -41.01
N SER A 85 -47.71 -19.58 -41.67
CA SER A 85 -46.65 -19.54 -42.68
C SER A 85 -45.26 -19.56 -42.03
N GLY A 86 -44.22 -19.84 -42.82
CA GLY A 86 -42.83 -19.75 -42.37
C GLY A 86 -42.43 -18.34 -41.89
N ARG A 87 -43.15 -17.30 -42.33
CA ARG A 87 -42.93 -15.91 -41.89
C ARG A 87 -43.33 -15.71 -40.42
N GLU A 88 -44.48 -16.25 -40.00
CA GLU A 88 -44.95 -16.14 -38.62
C GLU A 88 -44.08 -16.99 -37.66
N GLN A 89 -43.62 -18.17 -38.10
CA GLN A 89 -42.66 -18.98 -37.35
C GLN A 89 -41.29 -18.30 -37.21
N ALA A 90 -40.81 -17.60 -38.25
CA ALA A 90 -39.60 -16.80 -38.15
C ALA A 90 -39.77 -15.65 -37.16
N MET A 91 -40.92 -14.97 -37.19
CA MET A 91 -41.21 -13.85 -36.29
C MET A 91 -41.32 -14.29 -34.82
N LEU A 92 -41.89 -15.47 -34.54
CA LEU A 92 -41.90 -16.07 -33.21
C LEU A 92 -40.48 -16.29 -32.68
N ARG A 93 -39.60 -16.90 -33.47
CA ARG A 93 -38.21 -17.18 -33.08
C ARG A 93 -37.41 -15.90 -32.84
N GLU A 94 -37.55 -14.92 -33.71
CA GLU A 94 -36.90 -13.62 -33.55
C GLU A 94 -37.42 -12.89 -32.29
N THR A 95 -38.73 -12.95 -32.04
CA THR A 95 -39.33 -12.40 -30.81
C THR A 95 -38.78 -13.09 -29.56
N ALA A 96 -38.64 -14.42 -29.57
CA ALA A 96 -38.04 -15.16 -28.47
C ALA A 96 -36.56 -14.80 -28.25
N GLY A 97 -35.79 -14.55 -29.31
CA GLY A 97 -34.42 -14.05 -29.24
C GLY A 97 -34.32 -12.68 -28.55
N TRP A 98 -35.16 -11.73 -28.95
CA TRP A 98 -35.20 -10.39 -28.34
C TRP A 98 -35.67 -10.41 -26.88
N LEU A 99 -36.65 -11.25 -26.53
CA LEU A 99 -37.06 -11.46 -25.13
C LEU A 99 -35.91 -12.02 -24.29
N GLY A 100 -35.10 -12.92 -24.86
CA GLY A 100 -33.94 -13.47 -24.18
C GLY A 100 -32.83 -12.44 -23.93
N MET A 101 -32.61 -11.55 -24.91
CA MET A 101 -31.68 -10.43 -24.75
C MET A 101 -32.15 -9.44 -23.67
N ALA A 102 -33.45 -9.14 -23.61
CA ALA A 102 -34.02 -8.28 -22.57
C ALA A 102 -33.86 -8.89 -21.17
N ALA A 103 -34.16 -10.18 -21.01
CA ALA A 103 -33.97 -10.89 -19.74
C ALA A 103 -32.49 -10.93 -19.32
N ARG A 104 -31.57 -11.11 -20.27
CA ARG A 104 -30.13 -11.12 -19.98
C ARG A 104 -29.61 -9.76 -19.53
N LEU A 105 -30.10 -8.68 -20.10
CA LEU A 105 -29.74 -7.32 -19.70
C LEU A 105 -30.20 -7.02 -18.27
N ASP A 106 -31.45 -7.36 -17.94
CA ASP A 106 -32.01 -7.16 -16.59
C ASP A 106 -31.21 -7.93 -15.52
N GLN A 107 -30.84 -9.18 -15.80
CA GLN A 107 -30.00 -9.97 -14.92
C GLN A 107 -28.61 -9.34 -14.72
N LEU A 108 -27.98 -8.86 -15.80
CA LEU A 108 -26.66 -8.21 -15.71
C LEU A 108 -26.71 -6.90 -14.93
N GLU A 109 -27.80 -6.14 -15.04
CA GLU A 109 -28.01 -4.91 -14.26
C GLU A 109 -28.18 -5.21 -12.77
N ALA A 110 -28.96 -6.24 -12.42
CA ALA A 110 -29.13 -6.71 -11.05
C ALA A 110 -27.80 -7.22 -10.45
N ASP A 111 -27.06 -8.05 -11.18
CA ASP A 111 -25.76 -8.57 -10.76
C ASP A 111 -24.75 -7.43 -10.54
N ARG A 112 -24.73 -6.44 -11.45
CA ARG A 112 -23.89 -5.25 -11.34
C ARG A 112 -24.27 -4.39 -10.13
N HIS A 113 -25.55 -4.21 -9.85
CA HIS A 113 -26.01 -3.46 -8.69
C HIS A 113 -25.57 -4.15 -7.39
N HIS A 114 -25.80 -5.47 -7.28
CA HIS A 114 -25.37 -6.25 -6.13
C HIS A 114 -23.85 -6.25 -5.94
N ALA A 115 -23.07 -6.35 -7.01
CA ALA A 115 -21.61 -6.24 -6.95
C ALA A 115 -21.17 -4.84 -6.50
N ALA A 116 -21.83 -3.78 -6.97
CA ALA A 116 -21.51 -2.40 -6.58
C ALA A 116 -21.78 -2.13 -5.10
N VAL A 117 -22.88 -2.67 -4.55
CA VAL A 117 -23.19 -2.57 -3.11
C VAL A 117 -22.12 -3.31 -2.29
N ARG A 118 -21.86 -4.59 -2.58
CA ARG A 118 -20.80 -5.36 -1.89
C ARG A 118 -19.44 -4.69 -1.94
N ALA A 119 -19.06 -4.11 -3.08
CA ALA A 119 -17.80 -3.41 -3.23
C ALA A 119 -17.73 -2.12 -2.40
N ARG A 120 -18.85 -1.45 -2.13
CA ARG A 120 -18.88 -0.29 -1.22
C ARG A 120 -18.69 -0.73 0.23
N ASP A 121 -19.40 -1.77 0.65
CA ASP A 121 -19.35 -2.27 2.03
C ASP A 121 -17.94 -2.77 2.38
N LEU A 122 -17.33 -3.56 1.50
CA LEU A 122 -15.96 -4.05 1.68
C LEU A 122 -14.93 -2.90 1.70
N ARG A 123 -15.11 -1.85 0.89
CA ARG A 123 -14.23 -0.68 0.93
C ARG A 123 -14.35 0.06 2.26
N ALA A 124 -15.55 0.22 2.79
CA ALA A 124 -15.78 0.87 4.09
C ALA A 124 -15.11 0.06 5.21
N GLU A 125 -15.24 -1.27 5.19
CA GLU A 125 -14.62 -2.14 6.19
C GLU A 125 -13.08 -2.09 6.14
N VAL A 126 -12.49 -2.06 4.93
CA VAL A 126 -11.04 -1.92 4.74
C VAL A 126 -10.53 -0.55 5.23
N ILE A 127 -11.27 0.53 4.96
CA ILE A 127 -10.91 1.87 5.46
C ILE A 127 -10.93 1.87 6.99
N ALA A 128 -12.00 1.36 7.60
CA ALA A 128 -12.13 1.30 9.05
C ALA A 128 -11.08 0.40 9.71
N ALA A 129 -10.68 -0.70 9.05
CA ALA A 129 -9.58 -1.54 9.52
C ALA A 129 -8.21 -0.84 9.45
N ARG A 130 -7.95 -0.08 8.38
CA ARG A 130 -6.70 0.68 8.20
C ARG A 130 -6.57 1.84 9.17
N GLU A 131 -7.65 2.57 9.42
CA GLU A 131 -7.69 3.66 10.40
C GLU A 131 -7.42 3.14 11.82
N ARG A 132 -8.07 2.04 12.22
CA ARG A 132 -7.80 1.39 13.51
C ARG A 132 -6.35 0.93 13.64
N SER A 133 -5.79 0.29 12.61
CA SER A 133 -4.40 -0.19 12.62
C SER A 133 -3.41 0.95 12.80
N ALA A 134 -3.65 2.08 12.16
CA ALA A 134 -2.74 3.20 12.24
C ALA A 134 -2.88 4.02 13.52
N HIS A 135 -4.08 4.11 14.07
CA HIS A 135 -4.30 4.65 15.40
C HIS A 135 -3.51 3.87 16.46
N VAL A 136 -3.54 2.53 16.39
CA VAL A 136 -2.75 1.65 17.27
C VAL A 136 -1.24 1.86 17.06
N ARG A 137 -0.76 1.96 15.82
CA ARG A 137 0.66 2.24 15.53
C ARG A 137 1.13 3.58 16.11
N THR A 138 0.30 4.62 16.03
CA THR A 138 0.61 5.94 16.58
C THR A 138 0.66 5.90 18.11
N LEU A 139 -0.28 5.19 18.75
CA LEU A 139 -0.29 5.01 20.20
C LEU A 139 0.93 4.21 20.69
N GLU A 140 1.28 3.12 20.00
CA GLU A 140 2.46 2.32 20.36
C GLU A 140 3.76 3.06 20.12
N ARG A 141 3.88 3.81 19.01
CA ARG A 141 5.05 4.70 18.79
C ARG A 141 5.17 5.73 19.91
N ARG A 142 4.07 6.37 20.33
CA ARG A 142 4.05 7.35 21.43
C ARG A 142 4.40 6.70 22.77
N ARG A 143 3.93 5.49 23.04
CA ARG A 143 4.28 4.71 24.25
C ARG A 143 5.75 4.31 24.26
N LEU A 144 6.28 3.83 23.13
CA LEU A 144 7.67 3.43 22.95
C LEU A 144 8.63 4.60 23.08
N VAL A 145 8.36 5.72 22.40
CA VAL A 145 9.19 6.93 22.53
C VAL A 145 9.18 7.42 23.97
N ARG A 146 8.02 7.47 24.61
CA ARG A 146 7.93 7.88 26.02
C ARG A 146 8.70 6.94 26.93
N SER A 147 8.55 5.62 26.79
CA SER A 147 9.26 4.60 27.59
C SER A 147 10.77 4.67 27.40
N ILE A 148 11.24 4.79 26.16
CA ILE A 148 12.67 4.92 25.85
C ILE A 148 13.21 6.20 26.47
N THR A 149 12.53 7.33 26.29
CA THR A 149 13.06 8.64 26.70
C THR A 149 13.00 8.83 28.22
N THR A 150 11.98 8.35 28.93
CA THR A 150 11.90 8.53 30.39
C THR A 150 12.80 7.58 31.18
N THR A 151 13.01 6.36 30.70
CA THR A 151 13.89 5.39 31.37
C THR A 151 15.35 5.73 31.09
N THR A 152 15.74 5.91 29.81
CA THR A 152 17.14 6.25 29.45
C THR A 152 17.64 7.57 30.06
N LEU A 153 16.79 8.59 30.22
CA LEU A 153 17.21 9.88 30.80
C LEU A 153 17.35 9.84 32.32
N ARG A 154 16.60 8.99 33.03
CA ARG A 154 16.72 8.85 34.49
C ARG A 154 18.01 8.11 34.84
N ASP A 155 18.25 6.99 34.17
CA ASP A 155 19.37 6.12 34.51
C ASP A 155 20.72 6.71 34.06
N LEU A 156 20.73 7.50 32.97
CA LEU A 156 21.89 8.32 32.58
C LEU A 156 22.19 9.45 33.58
N ASP A 157 21.18 10.00 34.26
CA ASP A 157 21.42 10.99 35.31
C ASP A 157 22.02 10.36 36.56
N ASP A 158 21.63 9.13 36.91
CA ASP A 158 22.20 8.38 38.03
C ASP A 158 23.67 8.02 37.80
N VAL A 159 24.04 7.57 36.58
CA VAL A 159 25.45 7.37 36.18
C VAL A 159 26.23 8.69 36.22
N ARG A 160 25.64 9.79 35.74
CA ARG A 160 26.26 11.13 35.78
C ARG A 160 26.50 11.63 37.19
N GLN A 161 25.59 11.34 38.13
CA GLN A 161 25.76 11.69 39.54
C GLN A 161 26.84 10.84 40.21
N GLY A 162 26.93 9.55 39.88
CA GLY A 162 28.02 8.66 40.36
C GLY A 162 29.40 9.16 39.94
N LEU A 163 29.57 9.54 38.66
CA LEU A 163 30.82 10.10 38.14
C LEU A 163 31.23 11.41 38.83
N ARG A 164 30.28 12.32 39.11
CA ARG A 164 30.58 13.58 39.83
C ARG A 164 31.03 13.37 41.27
N ARG A 165 30.50 12.37 41.97
CA ARG A 165 30.94 12.03 43.34
C ARG A 165 32.37 11.50 43.31
N LEU A 166 32.72 10.73 42.28
CA LEU A 166 34.07 10.24 42.04
C LEU A 166 35.06 11.38 41.72
N GLU A 167 34.67 12.30 40.84
CA GLU A 167 35.47 13.49 40.51
C GLU A 167 35.72 14.38 41.75
N GLY A 168 34.68 14.61 42.57
CA GLY A 168 34.82 15.36 43.82
C GLY A 168 35.81 14.71 44.80
N ALA A 169 35.71 13.39 44.99
CA ALA A 169 36.59 12.62 45.87
C ALA A 169 38.05 12.59 45.41
N VAL A 170 38.31 12.60 44.09
CA VAL A 170 39.66 12.63 43.51
C VAL A 170 40.31 14.02 43.62
N THR A 171 39.51 15.09 43.67
CA THR A 171 40.01 16.47 43.70
C THR A 171 40.43 16.93 45.10
N GLU A 172 39.87 16.33 46.16
CA GLU A 172 40.10 16.75 47.54
C GLU A 172 41.34 16.12 48.22
N ASP A 173 41.83 14.95 47.77
CA ASP A 173 43.10 14.38 48.28
C ASP A 173 43.81 13.48 47.22
N PRO A 174 44.88 13.95 46.55
CA PRO A 174 45.58 13.17 45.52
C PRO A 174 46.52 12.08 46.07
N ALA A 175 46.82 12.07 47.37
CA ALA A 175 47.88 11.26 47.96
C ALA A 175 47.41 10.26 49.02
N SER A 176 46.24 10.50 49.63
CA SER A 176 45.64 9.57 50.59
C SER A 176 44.29 9.13 50.07
N LEU A 177 44.25 7.96 49.43
CA LEU A 177 43.16 6.98 49.46
C LEU A 177 43.56 5.88 48.46
N ALA A 178 44.00 4.75 49.01
CA ALA A 178 44.43 3.58 48.27
C ALA A 178 43.43 3.26 47.16
N SER A 179 44.00 3.03 45.96
CA SER A 179 43.44 2.40 44.76
C SER A 179 42.09 1.69 44.96
N GLU A 180 41.92 0.89 46.02
CA GLU A 180 40.73 0.08 46.33
C GLU A 180 39.39 0.83 46.46
N PHE A 181 39.28 1.98 47.14
CA PHE A 181 37.96 2.64 47.29
C PHE A 181 37.50 3.30 45.98
N ALA A 182 38.41 3.98 45.29
CA ALA A 182 38.16 4.53 43.96
C ALA A 182 37.89 3.42 42.92
N MET A 183 38.59 2.28 42.99
CA MET A 183 38.31 1.12 42.13
C MET A 183 36.98 0.46 42.48
N SER A 184 36.60 0.42 43.76
CA SER A 184 35.31 -0.10 44.21
C SER A 184 34.18 0.76 43.66
N GLU A 185 34.26 2.09 43.75
CA GLU A 185 33.21 2.95 43.18
C GLU A 185 33.22 2.96 41.65
N LEU A 186 34.39 2.89 41.02
CA LEU A 186 34.48 2.71 39.57
C LEU A 186 33.88 1.36 39.13
N ALA A 187 34.03 0.31 39.94
CA ALA A 187 33.40 -0.99 39.73
C ALA A 187 31.87 -0.92 39.93
N THR A 188 31.39 -0.16 40.92
CA THR A 188 29.95 0.10 41.13
C THR A 188 29.35 0.84 39.93
N VAL A 189 30.00 1.91 39.45
CA VAL A 189 29.57 2.66 38.25
C VAL A 189 29.61 1.79 37.01
N ARG A 190 30.66 0.95 36.85
CA ARG A 190 30.75 -0.01 35.73
C ARG A 190 29.64 -1.05 35.79
N SER A 191 29.33 -1.58 36.97
CA SER A 191 28.23 -2.53 37.17
C SER A 191 26.87 -1.90 36.85
N ALA A 192 26.62 -0.66 37.28
CA ALA A 192 25.41 0.08 36.95
C ALA A 192 25.30 0.36 35.44
N MET A 193 26.42 0.63 34.75
CA MET A 193 26.47 0.74 33.30
C MET A 193 26.22 -0.59 32.59
N ASP A 194 26.74 -1.70 33.10
CA ASP A 194 26.52 -3.04 32.55
C ASP A 194 25.06 -3.49 32.72
N GLU A 195 24.44 -3.23 33.87
CA GLU A 195 23.00 -3.45 34.10
C GLU A 195 22.14 -2.57 33.18
N LEU A 196 22.49 -1.30 33.01
CA LEU A 196 21.84 -0.42 32.05
C LEU A 196 21.96 -0.92 30.61
N LEU A 197 23.13 -1.43 30.23
CA LEU A 197 23.35 -2.01 28.92
C LEU A 197 22.56 -3.29 28.74
N ASP A 198 22.42 -4.12 29.78
CA ASP A 198 21.64 -5.34 29.72
C ASP A 198 20.13 -5.09 29.74
N GLU A 199 19.63 -4.12 30.50
CA GLU A 199 18.24 -3.68 30.46
C GLU A 199 17.90 -3.03 29.12
N PHE A 200 18.79 -2.17 28.60
CA PHE A 200 18.67 -1.63 27.24
C PHE A 200 18.74 -2.74 26.19
N ARG A 201 19.60 -3.76 26.35
CA ARG A 201 19.64 -4.93 25.45
C ARG A 201 18.38 -5.77 25.55
N VAL A 202 17.77 -5.94 26.72
CA VAL A 202 16.49 -6.65 26.88
C VAL A 202 15.37 -5.88 26.19
N VAL A 203 15.33 -4.55 26.34
CA VAL A 203 14.37 -3.67 25.66
C VAL A 203 14.58 -3.68 24.14
N VAL A 204 15.84 -3.62 23.67
CA VAL A 204 16.18 -3.69 22.23
C VAL A 204 15.90 -5.08 21.66
N ARG A 205 16.19 -6.17 22.40
CA ARG A 205 15.89 -7.56 22.00
C ARG A 205 14.40 -7.86 21.95
N GLY A 206 13.60 -7.23 22.81
CA GLY A 206 12.13 -7.30 22.75
C GLY A 206 11.51 -6.55 21.56
N VAL A 207 12.25 -5.60 20.97
CA VAL A 207 11.77 -4.72 19.90
C VAL A 207 12.33 -5.10 18.51
N TYR A 208 13.48 -5.79 18.43
CA TYR A 208 14.05 -6.26 17.15
C TYR A 208 14.89 -7.55 17.34
N PRO A 209 14.41 -8.73 16.93
CA PRO A 209 15.25 -9.94 16.93
C PRO A 209 16.35 -9.79 15.87
N ALA A 210 17.58 -9.55 16.31
CA ALA A 210 18.72 -9.20 15.44
C ALA A 210 19.02 -10.24 14.34
N MET A 211 18.69 -11.52 14.57
CA MET A 211 18.91 -12.59 13.60
C MET A 211 17.73 -12.83 12.65
N LEU A 212 16.56 -12.23 12.91
CA LEU A 212 15.38 -12.42 12.05
C LEU A 212 15.59 -11.88 10.63
N PRO A 213 16.17 -10.69 10.40
CA PRO A 213 16.41 -10.19 9.04
C PRO A 213 17.36 -11.10 8.25
N ASP A 214 18.40 -11.62 8.90
CA ASP A 214 19.49 -12.32 8.21
C ASP A 214 19.27 -13.84 8.12
N ARG A 215 18.69 -14.47 9.14
CA ARG A 215 18.57 -15.93 9.27
C ARG A 215 17.13 -16.44 9.33
N GLY A 216 16.14 -15.55 9.34
CA GLY A 216 14.73 -15.90 9.27
C GLY A 216 14.16 -16.43 10.61
N PRO A 217 12.85 -16.68 10.64
CA PRO A 217 12.12 -16.91 11.89
C PRO A 217 12.52 -18.19 12.61
N GLY A 218 12.88 -19.26 11.89
CA GLY A 218 13.32 -20.52 12.52
C GLY A 218 14.57 -20.34 13.37
N ALA A 219 15.64 -19.78 12.79
CA ALA A 219 16.89 -19.54 13.51
C ALA A 219 16.74 -18.53 14.66
N ALA A 220 15.89 -17.51 14.50
CA ALA A 220 15.60 -16.56 15.56
C ALA A 220 14.81 -17.20 16.74
N LEU A 221 13.93 -18.17 16.45
CA LEU A 221 13.20 -18.91 17.48
C LEU A 221 14.09 -19.93 18.20
N GLU A 222 15.05 -20.55 17.50
CA GLU A 222 16.06 -21.42 18.11
C GLU A 222 16.95 -20.64 19.09
N GLU A 223 17.35 -19.42 18.73
CA GLU A 223 18.12 -18.54 19.62
C GLU A 223 17.29 -18.12 20.84
N LEU A 224 16.01 -17.74 20.64
CA LEU A 224 15.10 -17.45 21.74
C LEU A 224 14.96 -18.66 22.68
N ALA A 225 14.77 -19.85 22.12
CA ALA A 225 14.62 -21.08 22.89
C ALA A 225 15.82 -21.41 23.78
N ALA A 226 17.04 -21.07 23.36
CA ALA A 226 18.25 -21.26 24.17
C ALA A 226 18.24 -20.45 25.48
N THR A 227 17.42 -19.40 25.56
CA THR A 227 17.27 -18.55 26.76
C THR A 227 16.12 -18.97 27.67
N LEU A 228 15.28 -19.91 27.25
CA LEU A 228 14.09 -20.31 27.99
C LEU A 228 14.40 -21.37 29.06
N PRO A 229 13.69 -21.35 30.20
CA PRO A 229 13.94 -22.26 31.31
C PRO A 229 13.48 -23.72 31.04
N ARG A 230 12.68 -23.94 29.99
CA ARG A 230 12.28 -25.27 29.52
C ARG A 230 12.96 -25.57 28.17
N PRO A 231 13.46 -26.80 27.95
CA PRO A 231 14.04 -27.17 26.67
C PRO A 231 12.96 -27.15 25.58
N VAL A 232 13.26 -26.53 24.44
CA VAL A 232 12.38 -26.50 23.26
C VAL A 232 13.00 -27.35 22.15
N ARG A 233 12.21 -28.23 21.52
CA ARG A 233 12.63 -29.02 20.37
C ARG A 233 11.93 -28.51 19.12
N PHE A 234 12.70 -28.25 18.07
CA PHE A 234 12.17 -27.85 16.77
C PHE A 234 12.23 -29.01 15.78
N THR A 235 11.16 -29.21 15.01
CA THR A 235 11.06 -30.21 13.95
C THR A 235 10.42 -29.59 12.71
N GLY A 236 10.70 -30.14 11.52
CA GLY A 236 10.20 -29.60 10.25
C GLY A 236 10.94 -28.35 9.77
N GLY A 237 10.37 -27.61 8.81
CA GLY A 237 11.05 -26.46 8.20
C GLY A 237 10.11 -25.45 7.54
N LEU A 238 10.54 -24.18 7.53
CA LEU A 238 9.79 -23.04 7.00
C LEU A 238 10.15 -22.68 5.54
N GLY A 239 11.01 -23.47 4.89
CA GLY A 239 11.35 -23.29 3.47
C GLY A 239 12.10 -21.99 3.16
N ARG A 240 11.85 -21.42 1.98
CA ARG A 240 12.48 -20.16 1.53
C ARG A 240 11.95 -18.95 2.31
N ARG A 241 12.77 -17.90 2.40
CA ARG A 241 12.42 -16.61 3.03
C ARG A 241 11.21 -15.96 2.37
N VAL A 242 10.38 -15.30 3.18
CA VAL A 242 9.19 -14.54 2.76
C VAL A 242 9.32 -13.08 3.23
N ASP A 243 8.33 -12.22 2.95
CA ASP A 243 8.40 -10.81 3.33
C ASP A 243 8.63 -10.66 4.85
N TRP A 244 9.50 -9.74 5.22
CA TRP A 244 9.85 -9.40 6.61
C TRP A 244 8.60 -9.25 7.50
N GLN A 245 7.53 -8.66 6.98
CA GLN A 245 6.31 -8.43 7.73
C GLN A 245 5.63 -9.75 8.15
N ILE A 246 5.66 -10.75 7.27
CA ILE A 246 5.11 -12.09 7.51
C ILE A 246 6.05 -12.87 8.44
N GLU A 247 7.36 -12.80 8.22
CA GLU A 247 8.36 -13.47 9.08
C GLU A 247 8.37 -12.92 10.51
N SER A 248 8.28 -11.60 10.67
CA SER A 248 8.23 -10.92 11.96
C SER A 248 6.92 -11.21 12.70
N GLY A 249 5.79 -11.15 12.01
CA GLY A 249 4.50 -11.54 12.57
C GLY A 249 4.50 -12.99 13.07
N PHE A 250 5.00 -13.90 12.24
CA PHE A 250 5.13 -15.31 12.59
C PHE A 250 6.07 -15.55 13.76
N TYR A 251 7.24 -14.89 13.76
CA TYR A 251 8.19 -14.96 14.87
C TYR A 251 7.56 -14.52 16.19
N HIS A 252 6.93 -13.34 16.23
CA HIS A 252 6.35 -12.81 17.47
C HIS A 252 5.20 -13.67 17.99
N ALA A 253 4.38 -14.22 17.09
CA ALA A 253 3.33 -15.16 17.44
C ALA A 253 3.88 -16.42 18.12
N VAL A 254 4.89 -17.06 17.52
CA VAL A 254 5.49 -18.28 18.10
C VAL A 254 6.29 -17.97 19.37
N ALA A 255 6.99 -16.84 19.41
CA ALA A 255 7.71 -16.37 20.60
C ALA A 255 6.78 -16.16 21.80
N ALA A 256 5.62 -15.52 21.59
CA ALA A 256 4.62 -15.35 22.64
C ALA A 256 4.11 -16.68 23.19
N VAL A 257 3.85 -17.66 22.31
CA VAL A 257 3.48 -19.02 22.70
C VAL A 257 4.57 -19.68 23.54
N LEU A 258 5.83 -19.55 23.14
CA LEU A 258 6.96 -20.09 23.89
C LEU A 258 7.12 -19.39 25.26
N THR A 259 6.94 -18.07 25.35
CA THR A 259 7.01 -17.34 26.62
C THR A 259 5.92 -17.82 27.60
N VAL A 260 4.70 -18.02 27.12
CA VAL A 260 3.58 -18.52 27.95
C VAL A 260 3.82 -19.96 28.40
N LEU A 261 4.21 -20.86 27.49
CA LEU A 261 4.39 -22.28 27.80
C LEU A 261 5.69 -22.58 28.57
N CYS A 262 6.72 -21.75 28.41
CA CYS A 262 7.97 -21.86 29.17
C CYS A 262 7.92 -21.15 30.53
N GLY A 263 6.89 -20.35 30.80
CA GLY A 263 6.71 -19.67 32.09
C GLY A 263 6.51 -20.64 33.26
N SER A 264 7.00 -20.26 34.44
CA SER A 264 7.01 -21.11 35.64
C SER A 264 5.62 -21.56 36.10
N ALA A 265 4.57 -20.77 35.82
CA ALA A 265 3.19 -21.09 36.19
C ALA A 265 2.51 -22.11 35.25
N ALA A 266 3.05 -22.34 34.05
CA ALA A 266 2.42 -23.21 33.04
C ALA A 266 2.93 -24.66 33.07
N ALA A 267 4.04 -24.95 33.78
CA ALA A 267 4.72 -26.25 33.67
C ALA A 267 4.09 -27.34 34.56
N ALA A 268 3.67 -28.46 33.96
CA ALA A 268 3.20 -29.65 34.69
C ALA A 268 4.32 -30.40 35.41
N VAL A 269 5.45 -30.54 34.73
CA VAL A 269 6.63 -31.26 35.24
C VAL A 269 7.85 -30.37 34.99
N PRO A 270 8.67 -30.07 36.01
CA PRO A 270 9.92 -29.36 35.83
C PRO A 270 10.79 -30.09 34.82
N ARG A 271 11.28 -29.38 33.78
CA ARG A 271 12.12 -29.88 32.67
C ARG A 271 11.42 -30.68 31.56
N SER A 272 10.10 -30.75 31.52
CA SER A 272 9.40 -31.30 30.34
C SER A 272 9.59 -30.39 29.11
N ALA A 273 9.91 -30.99 27.97
CA ALA A 273 10.20 -30.24 26.74
C ALA A 273 8.94 -29.65 26.09
N VAL A 274 9.12 -28.54 25.39
CA VAL A 274 8.13 -27.95 24.48
C VAL A 274 8.49 -28.36 23.06
N ASP A 275 7.57 -28.98 22.34
CA ASP A 275 7.80 -29.40 20.95
C ASP A 275 7.18 -28.37 19.99
N VAL A 276 7.97 -27.93 19.01
CA VAL A 276 7.57 -26.99 17.94
C VAL A 276 7.75 -27.70 16.61
N ALA A 277 6.67 -27.88 15.87
CA ALA A 277 6.67 -28.44 14.53
C ALA A 277 6.37 -27.35 13.50
N PHE A 278 7.34 -27.07 12.64
CA PHE A 278 7.19 -26.18 11.50
C PHE A 278 6.70 -26.94 10.27
N SER A 279 5.74 -26.37 9.56
CA SER A 279 5.33 -26.85 8.25
C SER A 279 5.04 -25.70 7.30
N ARG A 280 5.01 -26.01 6.00
CA ARG A 280 4.82 -25.03 4.95
C ARG A 280 4.02 -25.62 3.80
N ASP A 281 2.91 -24.95 3.51
CA ASP A 281 2.15 -25.07 2.25
C ASP A 281 2.18 -23.70 1.54
N ASP A 282 1.03 -23.00 1.44
CA ASP A 282 0.91 -21.58 1.04
C ASP A 282 0.96 -20.59 2.24
N ALA A 283 1.35 -21.09 3.41
CA ALA A 283 1.44 -20.36 4.67
C ALA A 283 2.59 -20.88 5.53
N LEU A 284 3.24 -19.99 6.29
CA LEU A 284 4.11 -20.40 7.38
C LEU A 284 3.25 -20.94 8.52
N ARG A 285 3.55 -22.14 9.02
CA ARG A 285 2.81 -22.77 10.12
C ARG A 285 3.75 -23.26 11.21
N ALA A 286 3.33 -23.07 12.47
CA ALA A 286 3.95 -23.64 13.65
C ALA A 286 2.86 -24.29 14.51
N ARG A 287 3.07 -25.56 14.86
CA ARG A 287 2.33 -26.23 15.92
C ARG A 287 3.23 -26.36 17.13
N VAL A 288 2.82 -25.77 18.24
CA VAL A 288 3.53 -25.86 19.52
C VAL A 288 2.73 -26.73 20.47
N SER A 289 3.38 -27.73 21.07
CA SER A 289 2.76 -28.63 22.05
C SER A 289 3.61 -28.77 23.30
N ALA A 290 2.98 -28.68 24.47
CA ALA A 290 3.66 -28.86 25.75
C ALA A 290 2.71 -29.42 26.82
N PRO A 291 3.18 -30.33 27.70
CA PRO A 291 2.42 -30.68 28.90
C PRO A 291 2.33 -29.46 29.84
N VAL A 292 1.13 -29.21 30.39
CA VAL A 292 0.81 -28.04 31.21
C VAL A 292 0.22 -28.38 32.58
N GLY A 293 0.65 -27.65 33.61
CA GLY A 293 0.42 -27.94 35.03
C GLY A 293 -0.83 -27.29 35.60
N GLY A 294 -1.97 -27.45 34.93
CA GLY A 294 -3.24 -26.84 35.36
C GLY A 294 -3.63 -25.55 34.63
N LEU A 295 -2.84 -25.11 33.64
CA LEU A 295 -3.22 -24.02 32.74
C LEU A 295 -4.46 -24.42 31.94
N SER A 296 -5.58 -23.72 32.14
CA SER A 296 -6.81 -23.98 31.40
C SER A 296 -6.75 -23.44 29.97
N ALA A 297 -7.59 -23.99 29.08
CA ALA A 297 -7.69 -23.49 27.71
C ALA A 297 -8.18 -22.03 27.63
N ALA A 298 -8.92 -21.55 28.63
CA ALA A 298 -9.39 -20.17 28.70
C ALA A 298 -8.25 -19.20 29.09
N GLU A 299 -7.42 -19.58 30.05
CA GLU A 299 -6.25 -18.79 30.47
C GLU A 299 -5.20 -18.72 29.36
N LEU A 300 -4.95 -19.85 28.68
CA LEU A 300 -4.05 -19.89 27.52
C LEU A 300 -4.55 -19.00 26.37
N ARG A 301 -5.85 -19.03 26.07
CA ARG A 301 -6.46 -18.11 25.08
C ARG A 301 -6.37 -16.65 25.51
N GLY A 302 -6.58 -16.37 26.79
CA GLY A 302 -6.49 -15.00 27.33
C GLY A 302 -5.08 -14.45 27.25
N ALA A 303 -4.07 -15.24 27.62
CA ALA A 303 -2.67 -14.86 27.56
C ALA A 303 -2.17 -14.62 26.13
N LEU A 304 -2.68 -15.38 25.15
CA LEU A 304 -2.30 -15.27 23.75
C LEU A 304 -3.23 -14.38 22.91
N GLY A 305 -4.30 -13.82 23.50
CA GLY A 305 -5.34 -13.11 22.76
C GLY A 305 -4.80 -11.92 21.96
N HIS A 306 -3.91 -11.14 22.57
CA HIS A 306 -3.28 -10.00 21.90
C HIS A 306 -2.38 -10.42 20.72
N ASP A 307 -1.62 -11.51 20.87
CA ASP A 307 -0.72 -12.00 19.81
C ASP A 307 -1.50 -12.72 18.70
N ALA A 308 -2.62 -13.36 19.02
CA ALA A 308 -3.57 -13.91 18.06
C ALA A 308 -4.21 -12.81 17.20
N GLU A 309 -4.65 -11.71 17.82
CA GLU A 309 -5.17 -10.53 17.11
C GLU A 309 -4.09 -9.90 16.21
N ARG A 310 -2.85 -9.76 16.71
CA ARG A 310 -1.72 -9.25 15.93
C ARG A 310 -1.39 -10.13 14.73
N LEU A 311 -1.41 -11.46 14.88
CA LEU A 311 -1.19 -12.40 13.79
C LEU A 311 -2.34 -12.37 12.77
N ALA A 312 -3.58 -12.18 13.22
CA ALA A 312 -4.76 -12.06 12.36
C ALA A 312 -4.73 -10.82 11.45
N VAL A 313 -4.16 -9.70 11.93
CA VAL A 313 -3.95 -8.49 11.12
C VAL A 313 -3.06 -8.73 9.90
N LEU A 314 -2.18 -9.73 9.96
CA LEU A 314 -1.29 -10.12 8.86
C LEU A 314 -1.91 -11.22 7.98
N GLY A 315 -3.20 -11.51 8.13
CA GLY A 315 -3.88 -12.60 7.44
C GLY A 315 -3.55 -13.99 8.00
N GLY A 316 -3.08 -14.04 9.25
CA GLY A 316 -2.80 -15.28 9.95
C GLY A 316 -3.90 -15.72 10.92
N SER A 317 -3.69 -16.84 11.58
CA SER A 317 -4.59 -17.36 12.62
C SER A 317 -3.77 -18.00 13.73
N MET A 318 -4.27 -17.90 14.95
CA MET A 318 -3.73 -18.60 16.11
C MET A 318 -4.88 -19.25 16.87
N THR A 319 -4.77 -20.56 17.10
CA THR A 319 -5.76 -21.33 17.86
C THR A 319 -5.07 -22.12 18.95
N SER A 320 -5.58 -22.03 20.17
CA SER A 320 -5.04 -22.74 21.33
C SER A 320 -6.09 -23.63 21.98
N ALA A 321 -5.70 -24.85 22.30
CA ALA A 321 -6.49 -25.83 23.02
C ALA A 321 -5.65 -26.48 24.13
N VAL A 322 -6.32 -27.08 25.11
CA VAL A 322 -5.70 -27.96 26.11
C VAL A 322 -6.45 -29.28 26.05
N ILE A 323 -5.75 -30.36 25.71
CA ILE A 323 -6.28 -31.71 25.51
C ILE A 323 -5.50 -32.64 26.44
N ASP A 324 -6.17 -33.31 27.36
CA ASP A 324 -5.57 -34.28 28.31
C ASP A 324 -4.32 -33.74 29.04
N GLY A 325 -4.35 -32.46 29.45
CA GLY A 325 -3.24 -31.81 30.15
C GLY A 325 -2.08 -31.38 29.23
N VAL A 326 -2.25 -31.44 27.91
CA VAL A 326 -1.30 -30.94 26.91
C VAL A 326 -1.87 -29.71 26.23
N ALA A 327 -1.17 -28.59 26.32
CA ALA A 327 -1.48 -27.41 25.54
C ALA A 327 -1.01 -27.61 24.09
N VAL A 328 -1.89 -27.34 23.13
CA VAL A 328 -1.58 -27.34 21.69
C VAL A 328 -1.97 -25.98 21.13
N VAL A 329 -1.00 -25.31 20.51
CA VAL A 329 -1.21 -24.01 19.84
C VAL A 329 -0.77 -24.12 18.39
N ASP A 330 -1.71 -23.87 17.49
CA ASP A 330 -1.46 -23.77 16.06
C ASP A 330 -1.41 -22.29 15.67
N ALA A 331 -0.32 -21.86 15.04
CA ALA A 331 -0.14 -20.52 14.48
C ALA A 331 0.16 -20.63 12.98
N ALA A 332 -0.53 -19.83 12.17
CA ALA A 332 -0.35 -19.80 10.71
C ALA A 332 -0.39 -18.37 10.16
N VAL A 333 0.38 -18.08 9.12
CA VAL A 333 0.28 -16.81 8.36
C VAL A 333 0.53 -17.04 6.87
N ALA A 334 -0.37 -16.55 6.02
CA ALA A 334 -0.30 -16.75 4.58
C ALA A 334 0.87 -15.99 3.94
N GLU A 335 1.52 -16.56 2.93
CA GLU A 335 2.66 -15.95 2.23
C GLU A 335 2.28 -14.75 1.34
N ARG A 336 0.97 -14.53 1.16
CA ARG A 336 0.38 -13.41 0.43
C ARG A 336 -0.84 -12.89 1.19
N ILE A 337 -0.89 -11.58 1.43
CA ILE A 337 -2.17 -10.89 1.49
C ILE A 337 -2.71 -10.97 0.06
N ASN A 338 -3.76 -11.75 -0.18
CA ASN A 338 -4.47 -11.75 -1.46
C ASN A 338 -5.50 -10.60 -1.40
N PRO A 339 -5.25 -9.40 -1.96
CA PRO A 339 -6.34 -8.59 -2.45
C PRO A 339 -6.90 -9.36 -3.65
N SER A 340 -8.16 -9.77 -3.57
CA SER A 340 -8.87 -10.33 -4.72
C SER A 340 -8.74 -9.39 -5.93
N VAL A 341 -8.18 -9.94 -7.01
CA VAL A 341 -8.33 -9.61 -8.44
C VAL A 341 -8.80 -8.18 -8.74
N ARG A 342 -7.86 -7.34 -9.19
CA ARG A 342 -8.15 -6.09 -9.93
C ARG A 342 -8.84 -6.46 -11.25
N ASP A 343 -9.97 -5.84 -11.56
CA ASP A 343 -10.51 -5.82 -12.92
C ASP A 343 -9.47 -5.20 -13.88
N PRO A 344 -9.32 -5.73 -15.11
CA PRO A 344 -8.42 -5.18 -16.10
C PRO A 344 -9.08 -3.92 -16.70
N VAL A 345 -8.63 -2.74 -16.27
CA VAL A 345 -8.86 -1.50 -17.02
C VAL A 345 -7.71 -1.36 -18.03
N PRO A 346 -8.00 -1.10 -19.32
CA PRO A 346 -7.00 -1.15 -20.37
C PRO A 346 -5.92 -0.07 -20.18
N SER A 347 -4.70 -0.47 -20.46
CA SER A 347 -3.47 0.30 -20.40
C SER A 347 -3.56 1.60 -21.21
N ARG A 348 -3.47 2.73 -20.50
CA ARG A 348 -2.96 4.00 -21.03
C ARG A 348 -2.00 4.58 -19.99
N SER A 349 -0.72 4.30 -20.21
CA SER A 349 0.46 5.03 -19.72
C SER A 349 0.37 5.64 -18.30
N ALA A 350 0.97 4.94 -17.32
CA ALA A 350 1.59 5.49 -16.10
C ALA A 350 0.89 6.71 -15.45
N ARG A 351 -0.32 6.52 -14.90
CA ARG A 351 -0.78 7.38 -13.79
C ARG A 351 -0.29 6.76 -12.49
N SER A 352 0.50 7.51 -11.73
CA SER A 352 1.09 7.04 -10.47
C SER A 352 -0.03 6.85 -9.43
N ASP A 353 -0.06 5.69 -8.78
CA ASP A 353 -1.05 5.38 -7.73
C ASP A 353 -0.99 6.39 -6.57
N LEU A 354 0.16 7.08 -6.38
CA LEU A 354 0.33 8.17 -5.43
C LEU A 354 -0.42 9.44 -5.86
N HIS A 355 -0.36 9.81 -7.14
CA HIS A 355 -1.06 10.98 -7.66
C HIS A 355 -2.58 10.86 -7.43
N ASP A 356 -3.14 9.69 -7.69
CA ASP A 356 -4.57 9.41 -7.45
C ASP A 356 -4.92 9.46 -5.95
N GLN A 357 -4.05 8.94 -5.06
CA GLN A 357 -4.22 9.03 -3.61
C GLN A 357 -4.20 10.47 -3.11
N VAL A 358 -3.26 11.28 -3.60
CA VAL A 358 -3.16 12.70 -3.22
C VAL A 358 -4.34 13.50 -3.77
N LEU A 359 -4.80 13.22 -4.99
CA LEU A 359 -6.00 13.85 -5.54
C LEU A 359 -7.24 13.54 -4.69
N ALA A 360 -7.37 12.29 -4.22
CA ALA A 360 -8.45 11.91 -3.31
C ALA A 360 -8.35 12.62 -1.95
N LEU A 361 -7.14 12.73 -1.38
CA LEU A 361 -6.87 13.47 -0.15
C LEU A 361 -7.26 14.95 -0.29
N VAL A 362 -6.83 15.60 -1.37
CA VAL A 362 -7.15 17.02 -1.62
C VAL A 362 -8.66 17.24 -1.72
N ARG A 363 -9.38 16.32 -2.39
CA ARG A 363 -10.85 16.35 -2.45
C ARG A 363 -11.50 16.18 -1.08
N LYS A 364 -10.93 15.37 -0.19
CA LYS A 364 -11.41 15.24 1.20
C LYS A 364 -11.16 16.52 2.00
N GLY A 365 -9.98 17.13 1.90
CA GLY A 365 -9.65 18.41 2.55
C GLY A 365 -10.58 19.53 2.10
N GLN A 366 -10.84 19.60 0.78
CA GLN A 366 -11.87 20.43 0.18
C GLN A 366 -13.24 20.25 0.85
N GLN A 367 -13.72 19.01 1.00
CA GLN A 367 -15.02 18.70 1.60
C GLN A 367 -15.08 19.00 3.10
N ALA A 368 -13.97 18.82 3.83
CA ALA A 368 -13.91 19.02 5.28
C ALA A 368 -14.03 20.49 5.70
N VAL A 369 -13.63 21.43 4.84
CA VAL A 369 -13.41 22.84 5.21
C VAL A 369 -14.61 23.76 4.87
N GLY A 370 -15.70 23.24 4.30
CA GLY A 370 -16.87 24.05 3.91
C GLY A 370 -16.55 25.14 2.86
N GLU A 371 -17.44 26.11 2.66
CA GLU A 371 -17.16 27.29 1.83
C GLU A 371 -16.47 28.39 2.65
N GLY A 372 -15.37 28.97 2.14
CA GLY A 372 -14.66 30.03 2.86
C GLY A 372 -13.19 30.25 2.44
N PRO A 373 -12.43 31.10 3.15
CA PRO A 373 -11.03 31.39 2.84
C PRO A 373 -10.11 30.16 2.97
N ALA A 374 -10.39 29.26 3.93
CA ALA A 374 -9.64 28.02 4.08
C ALA A 374 -9.86 27.04 2.92
N ARG A 375 -11.03 27.08 2.26
CA ARG A 375 -11.33 26.29 1.06
C ARG A 375 -10.51 26.72 -0.15
N ARG A 376 -10.22 28.03 -0.29
CA ARG A 376 -9.37 28.56 -1.37
C ARG A 376 -7.98 27.94 -1.38
N GLY A 377 -7.39 27.70 -0.21
CA GLY A 377 -6.10 27.01 -0.11
C GLY A 377 -6.15 25.61 -0.73
N TRP A 378 -7.18 24.83 -0.42
CA TRP A 378 -7.37 23.49 -0.99
C TRP A 378 -7.68 23.51 -2.49
N ASP A 379 -8.42 24.50 -2.97
CA ASP A 379 -8.70 24.66 -4.41
C ASP A 379 -7.42 25.00 -5.19
N VAL A 380 -6.54 25.84 -4.63
CA VAL A 380 -5.21 26.10 -5.22
C VAL A 380 -4.39 24.82 -5.28
N ILE A 381 -4.38 23.99 -4.24
CA ILE A 381 -3.69 22.69 -4.27
C ILE A 381 -4.26 21.79 -5.36
N ALA A 382 -5.59 21.71 -5.48
CA ALA A 382 -6.26 20.87 -6.49
C ALA A 382 -5.94 21.32 -7.92
N GLU A 383 -5.99 22.62 -8.19
CA GLU A 383 -5.60 23.19 -9.48
C GLU A 383 -4.15 22.83 -9.79
N ARG A 384 -3.24 23.07 -8.82
CA ARG A 384 -1.80 22.81 -8.98
C ARG A 384 -1.47 21.35 -9.22
N LEU A 385 -2.19 20.42 -8.61
CA LEU A 385 -1.99 18.98 -8.80
C LEU A 385 -2.25 18.53 -10.25
N THR A 386 -3.04 19.31 -11.01
CA THR A 386 -3.36 19.06 -12.42
C THR A 386 -2.52 19.87 -13.40
N THR A 387 -1.81 20.89 -12.92
CA THR A 387 -0.94 21.72 -13.75
C THR A 387 0.39 21.02 -14.07
N PRO A 388 0.97 21.23 -15.26
CA PRO A 388 2.26 20.65 -15.61
C PRO A 388 3.40 21.20 -14.73
N ALA A 389 4.48 20.43 -14.59
CA ALA A 389 5.65 20.85 -13.83
C ALA A 389 6.25 22.16 -14.38
N ARG A 390 6.81 23.00 -13.51
CA ARG A 390 7.39 24.32 -13.87
C ARG A 390 8.91 24.30 -13.70
N LEU A 391 9.64 24.65 -14.75
CA LEU A 391 11.10 24.74 -14.77
C LEU A 391 11.53 26.21 -14.88
N ALA A 392 12.17 26.73 -13.86
CA ALA A 392 12.81 28.04 -13.91
C ALA A 392 14.19 27.95 -14.57
N VAL A 393 14.47 28.82 -15.53
CA VAL A 393 15.79 28.92 -16.15
C VAL A 393 16.41 30.25 -15.74
N VAL A 394 17.40 30.19 -14.85
CA VAL A 394 18.08 31.37 -14.31
C VAL A 394 19.24 31.75 -15.21
N ARG A 395 19.15 32.93 -15.82
CA ARG A 395 20.06 33.44 -16.85
C ARG A 395 20.63 34.79 -16.46
N ASP A 396 21.80 35.07 -17.02
CA ASP A 396 22.37 36.42 -17.00
C ASP A 396 21.54 37.35 -17.93
N PRO A 397 21.25 38.60 -17.53
CA PRO A 397 20.61 39.59 -18.40
C PRO A 397 21.28 39.76 -19.77
N ALA A 398 22.59 39.50 -19.89
CA ALA A 398 23.31 39.58 -21.17
C ALA A 398 22.96 38.47 -22.18
N HIS A 399 22.29 37.39 -21.75
CA HIS A 399 21.97 36.21 -22.56
C HIS A 399 20.45 35.94 -22.65
N ALA A 400 19.62 36.97 -22.45
CA ALA A 400 18.17 36.88 -22.59
C ALA A 400 17.77 36.65 -24.06
N GLY A 401 17.57 35.39 -24.45
CA GLY A 401 16.97 35.03 -25.74
C GLY A 401 15.44 35.13 -25.72
N PRO A 402 14.77 35.15 -26.88
CA PRO A 402 13.31 35.17 -26.94
C PRO A 402 12.72 33.90 -26.31
N ALA A 403 11.64 34.06 -25.54
CA ALA A 403 10.90 32.97 -24.90
C ALA A 403 10.57 31.86 -25.91
N ARG A 404 11.11 30.67 -25.70
CA ARG A 404 10.92 29.53 -26.61
C ARG A 404 9.63 28.79 -26.30
N PRO A 405 8.91 28.27 -27.33
CA PRO A 405 7.65 27.58 -27.13
C PRO A 405 7.83 26.24 -26.40
N VAL A 406 6.90 25.99 -25.48
CA VAL A 406 6.78 24.79 -24.64
C VAL A 406 6.61 23.53 -25.51
N ARG A 407 7.53 22.56 -25.41
CA ARG A 407 7.48 21.30 -26.20
C ARG A 407 7.46 20.01 -25.38
N SER A 408 7.38 20.06 -24.05
CA SER A 408 7.66 18.87 -23.22
C SER A 408 6.68 18.59 -22.08
N GLY A 409 5.51 19.22 -22.03
CA GLY A 409 4.59 19.05 -20.88
C GLY A 409 5.17 19.64 -19.57
N VAL A 410 6.11 20.58 -19.69
CA VAL A 410 6.71 21.36 -18.60
C VAL A 410 6.62 22.84 -19.00
N VAL A 411 6.26 23.69 -18.06
CA VAL A 411 6.17 25.14 -18.25
C VAL A 411 7.53 25.77 -17.95
N LEU A 412 8.14 26.43 -18.93
CA LEU A 412 9.39 27.15 -18.76
C LEU A 412 9.14 28.55 -18.20
N VAL A 413 9.92 28.95 -17.21
CA VAL A 413 9.89 30.28 -16.59
C VAL A 413 11.28 30.88 -16.70
N ASP A 414 11.49 31.80 -17.63
CA ASP A 414 12.77 32.53 -17.73
C ASP A 414 12.91 33.49 -16.55
N VAL A 415 14.05 33.39 -15.87
CA VAL A 415 14.39 34.19 -14.70
C VAL A 415 15.70 34.91 -14.98
N VAL A 416 15.67 36.24 -14.94
CA VAL A 416 16.85 37.08 -15.12
C VAL A 416 17.24 37.66 -13.77
N GLY A 417 18.47 37.41 -13.33
CA GLY A 417 18.98 37.94 -12.07
C GLY A 417 20.07 37.07 -11.42
N PRO A 418 20.67 37.56 -10.32
CA PRO A 418 21.65 36.77 -9.56
C PRO A 418 20.98 35.56 -8.90
N ALA A 419 21.66 34.41 -8.94
CA ALA A 419 21.24 33.21 -8.22
C ALA A 419 21.62 33.31 -6.73
N ASP A 420 20.86 34.13 -6.00
CA ASP A 420 21.04 34.46 -4.58
C ASP A 420 19.88 33.99 -3.68
N GLU A 421 20.07 34.05 -2.36
CA GLU A 421 19.06 33.56 -1.41
C GLU A 421 17.67 34.22 -1.57
N ALA A 422 17.63 35.48 -2.02
CA ALA A 422 16.36 36.19 -2.25
C ALA A 422 15.60 35.57 -3.41
N LEU A 423 16.29 35.29 -4.53
CA LEU A 423 15.68 34.59 -5.65
C LEU A 423 15.25 33.17 -5.27
N ALA A 424 16.06 32.43 -4.51
CA ALA A 424 15.69 31.09 -4.05
C ALA A 424 14.39 31.11 -3.23
N ARG A 425 14.24 32.04 -2.28
CA ARG A 425 13.00 32.20 -1.50
C ARG A 425 11.80 32.55 -2.36
N GLU A 426 11.99 33.36 -3.39
CA GLU A 426 10.91 33.72 -4.33
C GLU A 426 10.45 32.51 -5.15
N LEU A 427 11.38 31.70 -5.68
CA LEU A 427 11.06 30.51 -6.48
C LEU A 427 10.35 29.42 -5.67
N LEU A 428 10.61 29.37 -4.36
CA LEU A 428 9.97 28.43 -3.42
C LEU A 428 8.60 28.90 -2.93
N ALA A 429 8.25 30.18 -3.10
CA ALA A 429 7.00 30.73 -2.61
C ALA A 429 5.83 30.36 -3.54
N ASP A 430 4.87 29.59 -3.03
CA ASP A 430 3.66 29.19 -3.77
C ASP A 430 2.86 30.41 -4.29
N GLY A 431 2.83 31.49 -3.51
CA GLY A 431 2.18 32.77 -3.86
C GLY A 431 3.10 33.81 -4.50
N GLY A 432 4.32 33.45 -4.89
CA GLY A 432 5.26 34.36 -5.55
C GLY A 432 4.78 34.79 -6.94
N PRO A 433 5.33 35.87 -7.52
CA PRO A 433 4.92 36.38 -8.83
C PRO A 433 5.15 35.36 -9.96
N ARG A 434 6.04 34.40 -9.74
CA ARG A 434 6.37 33.29 -10.67
C ARG A 434 5.68 31.97 -10.32
N GLY A 435 4.94 31.92 -9.20
CA GLY A 435 4.39 30.70 -8.61
C GLY A 435 5.47 29.69 -8.19
N SER A 436 5.04 28.59 -7.57
CA SER A 436 5.93 27.48 -7.16
C SER A 436 6.69 26.89 -8.34
N ILE A 437 8.00 26.70 -8.19
CA ILE A 437 8.87 26.08 -9.20
C ILE A 437 9.22 24.65 -8.79
N ASP A 438 9.21 23.73 -9.77
CA ASP A 438 9.46 22.30 -9.58
C ASP A 438 10.90 21.90 -9.94
N GLY A 439 11.56 22.68 -10.81
CA GLY A 439 12.98 22.54 -11.10
C GLY A 439 13.62 23.87 -11.48
N VAL A 440 14.92 23.99 -11.26
CA VAL A 440 15.74 25.15 -11.55
C VAL A 440 16.95 24.72 -12.39
N LEU A 441 17.07 25.28 -13.59
CA LEU A 441 18.29 25.26 -14.37
C LEU A 441 19.04 26.57 -14.12
N CYS A 442 20.17 26.50 -13.44
CA CYS A 442 20.98 27.67 -13.13
C CYS A 442 22.13 27.79 -14.12
N LEU A 443 22.03 28.72 -15.06
CA LEU A 443 23.07 28.98 -16.07
C LEU A 443 24.08 30.06 -15.62
N VAL A 444 23.83 30.65 -14.46
CA VAL A 444 24.73 31.57 -13.75
C VAL A 444 25.33 30.86 -12.53
N GLN A 445 26.49 31.29 -12.03
CA GLN A 445 27.10 30.72 -10.82
C GLN A 445 26.22 30.98 -9.58
N PRO A 446 25.63 29.95 -8.95
CA PRO A 446 24.77 30.14 -7.79
C PRO A 446 25.59 30.32 -6.51
N THR A 447 25.09 31.19 -5.64
CA THR A 447 25.66 31.37 -4.30
C THR A 447 25.43 30.13 -3.42
N ALA A 448 26.27 29.94 -2.39
CA ALA A 448 26.08 28.86 -1.42
C ALA A 448 24.71 28.96 -0.71
N ALA A 449 24.25 30.18 -0.44
CA ALA A 449 22.95 30.45 0.18
C ALA A 449 21.78 30.08 -0.76
N PHE A 450 21.87 30.38 -2.06
CA PHE A 450 20.88 29.93 -3.06
C PHE A 450 20.76 28.40 -3.08
N ARG A 451 21.91 27.69 -3.16
CA ARG A 451 21.93 26.23 -3.11
C ARG A 451 21.35 25.71 -1.79
N ALA A 452 21.70 26.31 -0.66
CA ALA A 452 21.22 25.87 0.65
C ALA A 452 19.70 26.04 0.78
N ALA A 453 19.15 27.18 0.35
CA ALA A 453 17.73 27.48 0.41
C ALA A 453 16.89 26.48 -0.40
N LEU A 454 17.25 26.25 -1.68
CA LEU A 454 16.56 25.26 -2.52
C LEU A 454 16.66 23.84 -1.96
N ARG A 455 17.79 23.49 -1.34
CA ARG A 455 18.02 22.16 -0.73
C ARG A 455 17.21 21.93 0.54
N SER A 456 17.02 22.97 1.36
CA SER A 456 16.27 22.87 2.61
C SER A 456 14.74 22.93 2.43
N ALA A 457 14.28 23.18 1.20
CA ALA A 457 12.86 23.33 0.92
C ALA A 457 12.08 22.02 1.13
N PRO A 458 10.94 22.03 1.83
CA PRO A 458 10.13 20.82 2.07
C PRO A 458 9.65 20.12 0.79
N GLN A 459 9.32 20.91 -0.23
CA GLN A 459 8.87 20.44 -1.54
C GLN A 459 9.99 19.87 -2.41
N ARG A 460 11.27 20.12 -2.05
CA ARG A 460 12.51 19.87 -2.81
C ARG A 460 12.43 20.20 -4.30
N VAL A 461 13.28 21.11 -4.73
CA VAL A 461 13.31 21.57 -6.12
C VAL A 461 14.54 20.98 -6.79
N VAL A 462 14.36 20.35 -7.95
CA VAL A 462 15.48 19.80 -8.73
C VAL A 462 16.37 20.96 -9.17
N LEU A 463 17.62 21.00 -8.73
CA LEU A 463 18.60 22.01 -9.15
C LEU A 463 19.64 21.38 -10.07
N SER A 464 19.80 21.94 -11.27
CA SER A 464 20.90 21.58 -12.17
C SER A 464 21.69 22.81 -12.59
N GLU A 465 23.02 22.67 -12.59
CA GLU A 465 23.98 23.68 -13.08
C GLU A 465 24.60 23.27 -14.43
N THR A 466 24.37 22.03 -14.87
CA THR A 466 25.10 21.41 -16.00
C THR A 466 24.21 20.75 -17.05
N ALA A 467 22.95 20.43 -16.72
CA ALA A 467 22.04 19.78 -17.67
C ALA A 467 21.58 20.75 -18.77
N SER A 468 21.21 20.19 -19.91
CA SER A 468 20.49 20.97 -20.94
C SER A 468 19.04 21.22 -20.54
N GLU A 469 18.43 22.29 -21.07
CA GLU A 469 16.99 22.56 -20.86
C GLU A 469 16.11 21.37 -21.25
N GLU A 470 16.40 20.73 -22.38
CA GLU A 470 15.61 19.60 -22.89
C GLU A 470 15.74 18.36 -22.01
N GLU A 471 16.92 18.11 -21.47
CA GLU A 471 17.18 16.99 -20.56
C GLU A 471 16.43 17.17 -19.24
N LEU A 472 16.55 18.35 -18.62
CA LEU A 472 15.87 18.63 -17.36
C LEU A 472 14.35 18.70 -17.53
N ALA A 473 13.86 19.27 -18.63
CA ALA A 473 12.43 19.27 -18.95
C ALA A 473 11.89 17.84 -19.15
N ARG A 474 12.66 16.94 -19.78
CA ARG A 474 12.26 15.53 -19.93
C ARG A 474 12.20 14.82 -18.58
N VAL A 475 13.19 15.04 -17.70
CA VAL A 475 13.21 14.50 -16.35
C VAL A 475 11.98 14.96 -15.55
N LEU A 476 11.68 16.26 -15.59
CA LEU A 476 10.52 16.84 -14.91
C LEU A 476 9.19 16.37 -15.51
N ALA A 477 9.10 16.17 -16.83
CA ALA A 477 7.90 15.66 -17.47
C ALA A 477 7.58 14.22 -17.01
N VAL A 478 8.60 13.37 -16.92
CA VAL A 478 8.46 11.98 -16.46
C VAL A 478 8.07 11.93 -14.98
N ARG A 479 8.66 12.80 -14.15
CA ARG A 479 8.43 12.84 -12.70
C ARG A 479 7.25 13.72 -12.27
N GLY A 480 6.63 14.42 -13.22
CA GLY A 480 5.63 15.47 -12.97
C GLY A 480 4.52 15.05 -12.01
N PRO A 481 3.88 13.88 -12.16
CA PRO A 481 2.83 13.43 -11.24
C PRO A 481 3.32 13.25 -9.80
N VAL A 482 4.51 12.70 -9.59
CA VAL A 482 5.09 12.45 -8.25
C VAL A 482 5.53 13.75 -7.59
N ILE A 483 6.16 14.65 -8.36
CA ILE A 483 6.55 15.98 -7.87
C ILE A 483 5.29 16.79 -7.48
N ALA A 484 4.27 16.78 -8.33
CA ALA A 484 3.00 17.45 -8.05
C ALA A 484 2.31 16.87 -6.81
N ALA A 485 2.34 15.55 -6.64
CA ALA A 485 1.78 14.86 -5.47
C ALA A 485 2.53 15.23 -4.18
N ARG A 486 3.87 15.24 -4.20
CA ARG A 486 4.69 15.68 -3.06
C ARG A 486 4.40 17.13 -2.67
N ARG A 487 4.43 18.05 -3.64
CA ARG A 487 4.12 19.47 -3.40
C ARG A 487 2.75 19.62 -2.77
N ALA A 488 1.74 18.95 -3.33
CA ALA A 488 0.39 18.97 -2.79
C ALA A 488 0.32 18.44 -1.36
N LEU A 489 1.08 17.40 -0.99
CA LEU A 489 1.17 16.92 0.40
C LEU A 489 1.82 17.93 1.35
N VAL A 490 2.86 18.63 0.90
CA VAL A 490 3.50 19.69 1.69
C VAL A 490 2.52 20.84 1.95
N SER A 491 1.89 21.38 0.91
CA SER A 491 0.91 22.47 1.05
C SER A 491 -0.32 22.01 1.83
N ALA A 492 -0.78 20.77 1.63
CA ALA A 492 -1.89 20.18 2.39
C ALA A 492 -1.55 20.07 3.88
N ARG A 493 -0.32 19.68 4.23
CA ARG A 493 0.14 19.62 5.62
C ARG A 493 0.20 21.00 6.27
N GLU A 494 0.63 22.02 5.52
CA GLU A 494 0.64 23.39 6.00
C GLU A 494 -0.78 23.89 6.31
N LEU A 495 -1.73 23.69 5.39
CA LEU A 495 -3.14 24.05 5.62
C LEU A 495 -3.77 23.26 6.76
N ALA A 496 -3.41 21.97 6.89
CA ALA A 496 -3.92 21.10 7.93
C ALA A 496 -3.26 21.35 9.30
N SER A 497 -2.15 22.10 9.38
CA SER A 497 -1.43 22.36 10.63
C SER A 497 -2.24 23.12 11.69
N VAL A 498 -3.29 23.83 11.24
CA VAL A 498 -4.22 24.57 12.11
C VAL A 498 -5.29 23.64 12.71
N LEU A 499 -5.43 22.42 12.18
CA LEU A 499 -6.38 21.43 12.67
C LEU A 499 -5.87 20.75 13.95
N PRO A 500 -6.77 20.16 14.78
CA PRO A 500 -6.37 19.38 15.94
C PRO A 500 -5.42 18.24 15.57
N ALA A 501 -4.45 17.91 16.44
CA ALA A 501 -3.42 16.91 16.15
C ALA A 501 -3.95 15.49 15.85
N ASP A 502 -5.20 15.19 16.23
CA ASP A 502 -5.86 13.90 15.98
C ASP A 502 -6.85 13.97 14.80
N ASP A 503 -6.82 15.04 14.00
CA ASP A 503 -7.66 15.19 12.81
C ASP A 503 -7.36 14.08 11.77
N PRO A 504 -8.38 13.37 11.26
CA PRO A 504 -8.20 12.31 10.26
C PRO A 504 -7.44 12.75 9.00
N LEU A 505 -7.54 14.02 8.63
CA LEU A 505 -6.86 14.59 7.47
C LEU A 505 -5.34 14.65 7.67
N LEU A 506 -4.89 15.08 8.85
CA LEU A 506 -3.46 15.09 9.20
C LEU A 506 -2.89 13.68 9.21
N TRP A 507 -3.65 12.72 9.73
CA TRP A 507 -3.25 11.31 9.69
C TRP A 507 -3.16 10.76 8.26
N GLU A 508 -4.11 11.11 7.39
CA GLU A 508 -4.13 10.66 6.02
C GLU A 508 -2.96 11.26 5.20
N ILE A 509 -2.63 12.54 5.43
CA ILE A 509 -1.41 13.18 4.91
C ILE A 509 -0.17 12.40 5.33
N ASP A 510 0.00 12.18 6.64
CA ASP A 510 1.19 11.52 7.20
C ASP A 510 1.34 10.09 6.70
N ARG A 511 0.21 9.37 6.58
CA ARG A 511 0.19 8.02 6.01
C ARG A 511 0.63 8.04 4.54
N ILE A 512 0.09 8.93 3.71
CA ILE A 512 0.43 8.99 2.28
C ILE A 512 1.91 9.36 2.12
N THR A 513 2.40 10.34 2.88
CA THR A 513 3.83 10.73 2.87
C THR A 513 4.73 9.56 3.29
N ALA A 514 4.38 8.83 4.35
CA ALA A 514 5.22 7.72 4.85
C ALA A 514 5.12 6.44 4.02
N ALA A 515 3.98 6.19 3.36
CA ALA A 515 3.75 4.97 2.57
C ALA A 515 4.10 5.14 1.09
N GLY A 516 4.27 6.37 0.61
CA GLY A 516 4.62 6.69 -0.77
C GLY A 516 6.04 6.27 -1.12
N HIS A 517 6.23 5.03 -1.59
CA HIS A 517 7.54 4.56 -2.05
C HIS A 517 8.11 5.43 -3.18
N GLU A 518 7.25 5.95 -4.07
CA GLU A 518 7.64 6.90 -5.13
C GLU A 518 8.23 8.21 -4.58
N ILE A 519 7.82 8.65 -3.37
CA ILE A 519 8.41 9.81 -2.69
C ILE A 519 9.80 9.45 -2.17
N ALA A 520 9.95 8.26 -1.57
CA ALA A 520 11.25 7.78 -1.09
C ALA A 520 12.25 7.58 -2.25
N GLU A 521 11.79 7.13 -3.42
CA GLU A 521 12.62 7.05 -4.63
C GLU A 521 13.10 8.45 -5.07
N LEU A 522 12.18 9.42 -5.12
CA LEU A 522 12.50 10.79 -5.51
C LEU A 522 13.46 11.45 -4.51
N ASP A 523 13.22 11.31 -3.22
CA ASP A 523 14.08 11.84 -2.16
C ASP A 523 15.50 11.27 -2.21
N LEU A 524 15.62 9.95 -2.41
CA LEU A 524 16.91 9.30 -2.51
C LEU A 524 17.63 9.72 -3.80
N LEU A 525 16.91 9.88 -4.89
CA LEU A 525 17.48 10.30 -6.16
C LEU A 525 18.02 11.73 -6.08
N ASP A 526 17.25 12.65 -5.48
CA ASP A 526 17.72 13.99 -5.16
C ASP A 526 18.99 13.87 -4.29
N ASP A 527 18.95 13.10 -3.21
CA ASP A 527 20.12 12.91 -2.34
C ASP A 527 21.37 12.41 -3.11
N LEU A 528 21.22 11.58 -4.15
CA LEU A 528 22.33 11.07 -4.96
C LEU A 528 22.82 12.06 -6.03
N GLU A 529 21.92 12.81 -6.68
CA GLU A 529 22.26 13.75 -7.76
C GLU A 529 22.93 15.04 -7.24
N HIS A 530 22.66 15.44 -6.00
CA HIS A 530 23.10 16.74 -5.47
C HIS A 530 24.57 16.77 -4.96
N GLY A 531 25.37 15.73 -5.20
CA GLY A 531 26.85 15.74 -5.13
C GLY A 531 27.52 15.89 -3.75
N ASP A 532 26.82 16.40 -2.72
CA ASP A 532 27.34 16.58 -1.36
C ASP A 532 27.34 15.29 -0.52
N ASN A 533 26.85 14.18 -1.08
CA ASN A 533 26.50 13.04 -0.27
C ASN A 533 27.62 12.02 -0.06
N ARG A 534 27.73 11.57 1.19
CA ARG A 534 28.57 10.43 1.62
C ARG A 534 27.88 9.08 1.41
N LEU A 535 26.75 9.07 0.72
CA LEU A 535 25.94 7.88 0.49
C LEU A 535 26.65 6.91 -0.47
N LEU A 536 26.55 5.61 -0.16
CA LEU A 536 27.02 4.51 -0.99
C LEU A 536 28.53 4.55 -1.33
N ARG A 537 29.36 5.29 -0.57
CA ARG A 537 30.82 5.39 -0.84
C ARG A 537 31.54 4.04 -0.75
N GLY A 538 31.02 3.10 0.04
CA GLY A 538 31.55 1.74 0.16
C GLY A 538 31.00 0.75 -0.87
N ALA A 539 30.05 1.15 -1.73
CA ALA A 539 29.29 0.25 -2.60
C ALA A 539 30.01 -0.12 -3.91
N GLY A 540 31.22 0.40 -4.11
CA GLY A 540 32.05 0.15 -5.28
C GLY A 540 31.93 1.25 -6.33
N TRP A 541 32.83 1.19 -7.32
CA TRP A 541 32.86 2.16 -8.41
C TRP A 541 31.55 2.11 -9.23
N GLY A 542 30.95 3.28 -9.48
CA GLY A 542 29.71 3.39 -10.25
C GLY A 542 28.41 3.11 -9.49
N ALA A 543 28.45 2.74 -8.20
CA ALA A 543 27.23 2.41 -7.44
C ALA A 543 26.22 3.56 -7.33
N VAL A 544 26.70 4.81 -7.18
CA VAL A 544 25.83 6.00 -7.17
C VAL A 544 25.13 6.19 -8.52
N ALA A 545 25.84 5.99 -9.63
CA ALA A 545 25.26 6.09 -10.97
C ALA A 545 24.26 4.96 -11.25
N ASP A 546 24.56 3.74 -10.77
CA ASP A 546 23.62 2.62 -10.84
C ASP A 546 22.37 2.85 -10.00
N ALA A 547 22.53 3.40 -8.80
CA ALA A 547 21.42 3.75 -7.92
C ALA A 547 20.56 4.85 -8.54
N ALA A 548 21.17 5.93 -9.03
CA ALA A 548 20.45 7.02 -9.69
C ALA A 548 19.68 6.50 -10.92
N ARG A 549 20.33 5.67 -11.76
CA ARG A 549 19.67 5.04 -12.91
C ARG A 549 18.50 4.15 -12.47
N LEU A 550 18.69 3.32 -11.44
CA LEU A 550 17.63 2.45 -10.90
C LEU A 550 16.45 3.25 -10.35
N LEU A 551 16.68 4.43 -9.76
CA LEU A 551 15.63 5.34 -9.28
C LEU A 551 14.97 6.15 -10.41
N GLY A 552 15.44 6.00 -11.66
CA GLY A 552 14.83 6.65 -12.82
C GLY A 552 15.47 7.99 -13.21
N ALA A 553 16.76 8.20 -12.93
CA ALA A 553 17.54 9.34 -13.44
C ALA A 553 17.33 9.58 -14.95
N HIS A 554 17.21 8.49 -15.72
CA HIS A 554 17.11 8.54 -17.19
C HIS A 554 15.74 8.10 -17.74
N GLY A 555 14.71 7.97 -16.90
CA GLY A 555 13.36 7.61 -17.31
C GLY A 555 12.68 6.59 -16.40
N ALA A 556 11.37 6.43 -16.58
CA ALA A 556 10.54 5.54 -15.77
C ALA A 556 10.47 4.09 -16.29
N ASP A 557 10.94 3.84 -17.52
CA ASP A 557 10.89 2.51 -18.14
C ASP A 557 11.78 1.50 -17.39
N PRO A 558 11.27 0.31 -16.97
CA PRO A 558 12.03 -0.67 -16.21
C PRO A 558 13.32 -1.15 -16.88
N ARG A 559 13.36 -1.29 -18.22
CA ARG A 559 14.57 -1.71 -18.95
C ARG A 559 15.64 -0.64 -18.84
N SER A 560 15.26 0.62 -19.08
CA SER A 560 16.14 1.78 -18.95
C SER A 560 16.68 1.93 -17.52
N ARG A 561 15.83 1.74 -16.49
CA ARG A 561 16.21 1.81 -15.07
C ARG A 561 17.21 0.71 -14.67
N LEU A 562 17.11 -0.46 -15.27
CA LEU A 562 18.06 -1.57 -15.05
C LEU A 562 19.29 -1.50 -15.96
N GLY A 563 19.38 -0.52 -16.87
CA GLY A 563 20.48 -0.38 -17.84
C GLY A 563 20.46 -1.45 -18.94
N LEU A 564 19.26 -1.93 -19.29
CA LEU A 564 19.04 -2.95 -20.31
C LEU A 564 18.64 -2.31 -21.66
N PRO A 565 19.02 -2.94 -22.79
CA PRO A 565 18.49 -2.59 -24.12
C PRO A 565 16.96 -2.64 -24.19
N THR A 566 16.36 -1.80 -25.02
CA THR A 566 14.89 -1.69 -25.14
C THR A 566 14.22 -2.95 -25.69
N ASP A 567 14.96 -3.80 -26.41
CA ASP A 567 14.55 -5.08 -26.99
C ASP A 567 14.75 -6.28 -26.03
N THR A 568 15.19 -6.04 -24.79
CA THR A 568 15.40 -7.09 -23.79
C THR A 568 14.08 -7.81 -23.45
N THR A 569 14.10 -9.14 -23.38
CA THR A 569 12.93 -9.96 -23.03
C THR A 569 12.49 -9.74 -21.57
N ASP A 570 11.22 -9.99 -21.27
CA ASP A 570 10.68 -9.83 -19.91
C ASP A 570 11.34 -10.79 -18.90
N ASP A 571 11.75 -11.99 -19.32
CA ASP A 571 12.50 -12.93 -18.46
C ASP A 571 13.88 -12.38 -18.08
N ALA A 572 14.60 -11.82 -19.06
CA ALA A 572 15.90 -11.19 -18.82
C ALA A 572 15.78 -9.92 -17.96
N LEU A 573 14.67 -9.18 -18.12
CA LEU A 573 14.31 -8.05 -17.26
C LEU A 573 14.09 -8.50 -15.81
N GLN A 574 13.30 -9.56 -15.58
CA GLN A 574 13.07 -10.11 -14.24
C GLN A 574 14.37 -10.58 -13.58
N GLU A 575 15.24 -11.24 -14.33
CA GLU A 575 16.52 -11.71 -13.79
C GLU A 575 17.47 -10.56 -13.46
N ALA A 576 17.49 -9.50 -14.27
CA ALA A 576 18.23 -8.28 -13.94
C ALA A 576 17.67 -7.60 -12.68
N ALA A 577 16.34 -7.52 -12.54
CA ALA A 577 15.70 -6.96 -11.35
C ALA A 577 16.06 -7.77 -10.09
N ARG A 578 15.97 -9.11 -10.12
CA ARG A 578 16.37 -9.98 -8.99
C ARG A 578 17.84 -9.79 -8.61
N ARG A 579 18.74 -9.69 -9.60
CA ARG A 579 20.16 -9.40 -9.34
C ARG A 579 20.35 -8.04 -8.66
N ALA A 580 19.61 -7.01 -9.06
CA ALA A 580 19.64 -5.70 -8.41
C ALA A 580 19.16 -5.78 -6.95
N VAL A 581 18.07 -6.50 -6.67
CA VAL A 581 17.57 -6.73 -5.29
C VAL A 581 18.63 -7.40 -4.43
N CYS A 582 19.20 -8.51 -4.88
CA CYS A 582 20.23 -9.24 -4.15
C CYS A 582 21.45 -8.35 -3.89
N ARG A 583 21.90 -7.56 -4.87
CA ARG A 583 23.04 -6.65 -4.73
C ARG A 583 22.80 -5.61 -3.64
N TRP A 584 21.67 -4.92 -3.65
CA TRP A 584 21.40 -3.83 -2.70
C TRP A 584 21.15 -4.35 -1.29
N ARG A 585 20.42 -5.47 -1.14
CA ARG A 585 20.26 -6.13 0.17
C ARG A 585 21.59 -6.62 0.74
N ALA A 586 22.45 -7.20 -0.10
CA ALA A 586 23.79 -7.61 0.33
C ALA A 586 24.67 -6.44 0.79
N TYR A 587 24.49 -5.24 0.22
CA TYR A 587 25.18 -4.04 0.69
C TYR A 587 24.60 -3.51 2.02
N ALA A 588 23.28 -3.49 2.16
CA ALA A 588 22.58 -3.10 3.38
C ALA A 588 23.00 -3.94 4.61
N GLY A 589 23.25 -5.24 4.39
CA GLY A 589 23.65 -6.21 5.42
C GLY A 589 25.14 -6.22 5.80
N ARG A 590 26.00 -5.38 5.20
CA ARG A 590 27.43 -5.37 5.57
C ARG A 590 27.61 -4.74 6.97
N PRO A 591 28.44 -5.32 7.86
CA PRO A 591 28.66 -4.81 9.22
C PRO A 591 29.19 -3.36 9.31
N GLY A 592 29.76 -2.82 8.23
CA GLY A 592 30.25 -1.43 8.14
C GLY A 592 29.29 -0.45 7.46
N THR A 593 28.11 -0.88 7.02
CA THR A 593 27.15 -0.01 6.33
C THR A 593 26.45 0.89 7.35
N GLY A 594 26.65 2.20 7.24
CA GLY A 594 25.98 3.19 8.10
C GLY A 594 24.46 3.21 7.91
N GLY A 595 23.72 3.72 8.89
CA GLY A 595 22.25 3.72 8.86
C GLY A 595 21.64 4.41 7.63
N ARG A 596 22.24 5.52 7.16
CA ARG A 596 21.79 6.22 5.94
C ARG A 596 22.02 5.40 4.67
N ASP A 597 23.16 4.73 4.55
CA ASP A 597 23.46 3.83 3.43
C ASP A 597 22.52 2.62 3.41
N ARG A 598 22.17 2.10 4.60
CA ARG A 598 21.24 0.98 4.73
C ARG A 598 19.85 1.36 4.23
N LEU A 599 19.32 2.50 4.67
CA LEU A 599 18.03 3.03 4.21
C LEU A 599 18.03 3.28 2.70
N ALA A 600 19.11 3.85 2.14
CA ALA A 600 19.25 4.04 0.70
C ALA A 600 19.16 2.69 -0.05
N CYS A 601 19.85 1.66 0.44
CA CYS A 601 19.82 0.34 -0.17
C CYS A 601 18.49 -0.40 -0.01
N GLU A 602 17.76 -0.17 1.08
CA GLU A 602 16.41 -0.70 1.26
C GLU A 602 15.44 -0.09 0.23
N VAL A 603 15.51 1.23 -0.01
CA VAL A 603 14.73 1.89 -1.07
C VAL A 603 15.08 1.30 -2.43
N LEU A 604 16.37 1.19 -2.77
CA LEU A 604 16.83 0.63 -4.04
C LEU A 604 16.41 -0.83 -4.25
N ALA A 605 16.46 -1.65 -3.20
CA ALA A 605 16.00 -3.03 -3.26
C ALA A 605 14.49 -3.09 -3.52
N ARG A 606 13.71 -2.29 -2.78
CA ARG A 606 12.25 -2.23 -2.92
C ARG A 606 11.81 -1.72 -4.30
N THR A 607 12.54 -0.76 -4.87
CA THR A 607 12.37 -0.30 -6.25
C THR A 607 12.52 -1.44 -7.26
N ALA A 608 13.59 -2.24 -7.14
CA ALA A 608 13.83 -3.37 -8.02
C ALA A 608 12.79 -4.49 -7.82
N GLU A 609 12.28 -4.70 -6.59
CA GLU A 609 11.18 -5.64 -6.30
C GLU A 609 9.86 -5.22 -6.95
N GLY A 610 9.56 -3.92 -6.97
CA GLY A 610 8.39 -3.38 -7.67
C GLY A 610 8.36 -3.77 -9.14
N MET A 611 9.51 -3.69 -9.82
CA MET A 611 9.64 -4.06 -11.24
C MET A 611 9.36 -5.53 -11.52
N ILE A 612 9.68 -6.43 -10.57
CA ILE A 612 9.37 -7.86 -10.68
C ILE A 612 7.85 -8.09 -10.62
N SER A 613 7.15 -7.28 -9.83
CA SER A 613 5.70 -7.39 -9.62
C SER A 613 4.92 -6.85 -10.83
N GLU A 614 5.39 -5.77 -11.45
CA GLU A 614 4.80 -5.18 -12.66
C GLU A 614 4.97 -6.07 -13.91
N ALA A 615 6.13 -6.71 -14.07
CA ALA A 615 6.43 -7.60 -15.20
C ALA A 615 5.64 -8.92 -15.18
N ARG A 616 4.93 -9.24 -14.09
CA ARG A 616 4.10 -10.45 -13.94
C ARG A 616 2.63 -10.22 -14.26
N ILE A 617 2.22 -8.95 -14.39
CA ILE A 617 0.85 -8.52 -14.70
C ILE A 617 0.69 -8.26 -16.21
N ARG A 618 1.80 -8.05 -16.93
CA ARG A 618 1.86 -8.06 -18.40
C ARG A 618 2.02 -9.48 -18.89
#